data_AF-A0A3Z5LYG1-F1
#
_entry.id   AF-A0A3Z5LYG1-F1
#
_cell.length_a   1.000
_cell.length_b   1.000
_cell.length_c   1.000
_cell.angle_alpha   90.00
_cell.angle_beta   90.00
_cell.angle_gamma   90.00
#
_symmetry.space_group_name_H-M   'P 1'
#
loop_
_entity.id
_entity.type
_entity.pdbx_description
1 polymer ?
#
loop_
_entity_poly.entity_id
_entity_poly.type
_entity_poly.pdbx_seq_one_letter_code
_entity_poly.pdbx_strand_id
1 'polypeptide(L)'
;MLCYDGYLTPQNPHNQQHCIGASYHRGDESTVWREEDQRQNRQRLLDCFPDAKWATEVDVSDNSARCGVRCATRDHLPMVGNVPDYHATLTHYADLADNKTSAAPAPVYPGLFMLGALGSRGLCSAPLCAEILAAQMSNEPIPLDAGTLAALNPNRLWVRKLLKGKAVK
;
A
#
# COMPACT_ATOMS: atom_id res chain seq x y z
N MET A 1 15.36 4.96 14.05
CA MET A 1 13.94 4.54 14.12
C MET A 1 13.94 3.06 14.44
N LEU A 2 13.13 2.62 15.40
CA LEU A 2 13.02 1.21 15.78
C LEU A 2 11.79 0.61 15.09
N CYS A 3 11.95 -0.56 14.48
CA CYS A 3 10.86 -1.39 13.95
C CYS A 3 10.77 -2.67 14.80
N TYR A 4 9.56 -3.00 15.24
CA TYR A 4 9.21 -4.20 16.01
C TYR A 4 7.80 -4.65 15.57
N ASP A 5 6.98 -5.24 16.43
CA ASP A 5 5.53 -5.34 16.20
C ASP A 5 4.87 -3.94 16.33
N GLY A 6 5.34 -2.98 15.54
CA GLY A 6 5.16 -1.55 15.73
C GLY A 6 6.39 -0.77 15.31
N TYR A 7 6.41 0.53 15.56
CA TYR A 7 7.55 1.40 15.32
C TYR A 7 7.59 2.53 16.35
N LEU A 8 8.81 3.01 16.61
CA LEU A 8 9.07 4.20 17.41
C LEU A 8 10.09 5.09 16.68
N THR A 9 9.73 6.36 16.46
CA THR A 9 10.65 7.35 15.91
C THR A 9 11.54 7.94 17.00
N PRO A 10 12.76 8.41 16.67
CA PRO A 10 13.47 9.33 17.56
C PRO A 10 12.66 10.63 17.74
N GLN A 11 13.07 11.43 18.72
CA GLN A 11 12.47 12.73 19.00
C GLN A 11 12.67 13.66 17.79
N ASN A 12 11.63 14.40 17.41
CA ASN A 12 11.79 15.52 16.50
C ASN A 12 12.18 16.78 17.31
N PRO A 13 13.33 17.41 17.05
CA PRO A 13 13.82 18.55 17.85
C PRO A 13 12.91 19.79 17.78
N HIS A 14 12.06 19.90 16.75
CA HIS A 14 11.19 21.06 16.58
C HIS A 14 9.93 21.03 17.47
N ASN A 15 9.48 19.84 17.87
CA ASN A 15 8.28 19.69 18.73
C ASN A 15 8.56 18.90 20.01
N GLN A 16 9.78 18.39 20.18
CA GLN A 16 10.22 17.59 21.33
C GLN A 16 9.41 16.29 21.52
N GLN A 17 8.78 15.77 20.47
CA GLN A 17 7.91 14.59 20.52
C GLN A 17 8.45 13.41 19.70
N HIS A 18 8.01 12.21 20.09
CA HIS A 18 8.16 10.97 19.34
C HIS A 18 6.84 10.59 18.67
N CYS A 19 6.89 9.73 17.66
CA CYS A 19 5.73 9.01 17.14
C CYS A 19 5.90 7.52 17.43
N ILE A 20 4.90 6.92 18.10
CA ILE A 20 4.80 5.49 18.34
C ILE A 20 3.54 4.96 17.65
N GLY A 21 3.64 3.79 17.04
CA GLY A 21 2.50 3.21 16.36
C GLY A 21 2.76 1.79 15.84
N ALA A 22 1.84 1.20 15.10
CA ALA A 22 0.50 1.71 14.86
C ALA A 22 -0.51 0.56 14.97
N SER A 23 -1.73 0.86 15.41
CA SER A 23 -2.87 -0.04 15.28
C SER A 23 -3.12 -0.40 13.81
N TYR A 24 -3.78 -1.54 13.58
CA TYR A 24 -4.09 -2.06 12.25
C TYR A 24 -5.47 -2.70 12.22
N HIS A 25 -6.48 -1.92 11.85
CA HIS A 25 -7.86 -2.37 11.70
C HIS A 25 -8.17 -2.60 10.22
N ARG A 26 -8.27 -3.87 9.79
CA ARG A 26 -8.55 -4.22 8.39
C ARG A 26 -10.05 -4.07 8.11
N GLY A 27 -10.38 -3.32 7.05
CA GLY A 27 -11.78 -3.09 6.64
C GLY A 27 -12.50 -2.02 7.47
N ASP A 28 -11.77 -1.28 8.29
CA ASP A 28 -12.27 -0.19 9.09
C ASP A 28 -11.81 1.15 8.48
N GLU A 29 -12.78 2.00 8.14
CA GLU A 29 -12.55 3.32 7.55
C GLU A 29 -12.74 4.45 8.59
N SER A 30 -12.97 4.11 9.85
CA SER A 30 -13.11 5.07 10.93
C SER A 30 -11.79 5.77 11.22
N THR A 31 -11.86 7.09 11.37
CA THR A 31 -10.74 7.92 11.85
C THR A 31 -10.97 8.45 13.26
N VAL A 32 -11.87 7.80 14.02
CA VAL A 32 -12.18 8.18 15.39
C VAL A 32 -11.08 7.65 16.31
N TRP A 33 -10.64 8.49 17.25
CA TRP A 33 -9.68 8.12 18.28
C TRP A 33 -10.23 6.99 19.16
N ARG A 34 -9.37 6.03 19.53
CA ARG A 34 -9.72 4.89 20.39
C ARG A 34 -8.69 4.75 21.50
N GLU A 35 -9.17 4.74 22.74
CA GLU A 35 -8.32 4.55 23.92
C GLU A 35 -7.54 3.22 23.85
N GLU A 36 -8.18 2.17 23.36
CA GLU A 36 -7.54 0.86 23.22
C GLU A 36 -6.34 0.89 22.27
N ASP A 37 -6.45 1.58 21.12
CA ASP A 37 -5.35 1.74 20.17
C ASP A 37 -4.18 2.52 20.78
N GLN A 38 -4.48 3.56 21.55
CA GLN A 38 -3.49 4.38 22.25
C GLN A 38 -2.70 3.54 23.25
N ARG A 39 -3.41 2.79 24.11
CA ARG A 39 -2.80 1.87 25.08
C ARG A 39 -1.99 0.77 24.39
N GLN A 40 -2.53 0.20 23.32
CA GLN A 40 -1.90 -0.90 22.61
C GLN A 40 -0.61 -0.46 21.88
N ASN A 41 -0.55 0.76 21.36
CA ASN A 41 0.70 1.29 20.77
C ASN A 41 1.85 1.28 21.78
N ARG A 42 1.60 1.68 23.04
CA ARG A 42 2.58 1.58 24.13
C ARG A 42 2.84 0.14 24.52
N GLN A 43 1.80 -0.68 24.67
CA GLN A 43 1.93 -2.05 25.14
C GLN A 43 2.81 -2.92 24.22
N ARG A 44 2.64 -2.79 22.88
CA ARG A 44 3.46 -3.56 21.93
C ARG A 44 4.96 -3.28 22.06
N LEU A 45 5.35 -2.04 22.40
CA LEU A 45 6.74 -1.69 22.67
C LEU A 45 7.26 -2.43 23.92
N LEU A 46 6.48 -2.43 25.00
CA LEU A 46 6.84 -3.11 26.25
C LEU A 46 6.95 -4.63 26.05
N ASP A 47 6.01 -5.21 25.31
CA ASP A 47 5.99 -6.64 25.02
C ASP A 47 7.20 -7.07 24.17
N CYS A 48 7.62 -6.23 23.22
CA CYS A 48 8.80 -6.50 22.39
C CYS A 48 10.13 -6.30 23.13
N PHE A 49 10.15 -5.44 24.15
CA PHE A 49 11.37 -5.08 24.89
C PHE A 49 11.13 -5.04 26.42
N PRO A 50 10.83 -6.19 27.06
CA PRO A 50 10.41 -6.22 28.46
C PRO A 50 11.48 -5.72 29.44
N ASP A 51 12.76 -5.92 29.13
CA ASP A 51 13.89 -5.49 29.99
C ASP A 51 14.36 -4.06 29.71
N ALA A 52 13.80 -3.40 28.69
CA ALA A 52 14.16 -2.05 28.31
C ALA A 52 13.50 -1.02 29.23
N LYS A 53 14.23 -0.57 30.26
CA LYS A 53 13.74 0.46 31.20
C LYS A 53 13.23 1.71 30.48
N TRP A 54 13.92 2.17 29.44
CA TRP A 54 13.53 3.34 28.64
C TRP A 54 12.16 3.17 27.97
N ALA A 55 11.73 1.95 27.64
CA ALA A 55 10.44 1.71 27.01
C ALA A 55 9.28 2.01 27.98
N THR A 56 9.51 1.85 29.29
CA THR A 56 8.52 2.16 30.33
C THR A 56 8.26 3.67 30.47
N GLU A 57 9.21 4.50 30.05
CA GLU A 57 9.13 5.97 30.09
C GLU A 57 8.25 6.56 28.97
N VAL A 58 7.87 5.76 27.97
CA VAL A 58 6.93 6.22 26.93
C VAL A 58 5.58 6.53 27.59
N ASP A 59 5.18 7.79 27.56
CA ASP A 59 3.88 8.25 28.05
C ASP A 59 2.92 8.52 26.88
N VAL A 60 1.69 8.02 27.03
CA VAL A 60 0.60 8.15 26.05
C VAL A 60 -0.66 8.76 26.67
N SER A 61 -0.60 9.23 27.92
CA SER A 61 -1.72 9.70 28.74
C SER A 61 -2.38 10.99 28.23
N ASP A 62 -1.64 11.81 27.47
CA ASP A 62 -2.15 13.02 26.81
C ASP A 62 -3.19 12.73 25.70
N ASN A 63 -3.41 11.46 25.35
CA ASN A 63 -4.35 11.02 24.31
C ASN A 63 -4.13 11.70 22.94
N SER A 64 -2.91 12.17 22.69
CA SER A 64 -2.51 12.79 21.42
C SER A 64 -2.19 11.72 20.39
N ALA A 65 -2.99 11.65 19.33
CA ALA A 65 -2.79 10.71 18.22
C ALA A 65 -3.35 11.24 16.91
N ARG A 66 -2.86 10.67 15.80
CA ARG A 66 -3.40 10.87 14.46
C ARG A 66 -3.98 9.57 13.93
N CYS A 67 -5.26 9.60 13.55
CA CYS A 67 -5.95 8.48 12.92
C CYS A 67 -6.04 8.70 11.40
N GLY A 68 -5.97 7.62 10.62
CA GLY A 68 -6.07 7.67 9.17
C GLY A 68 -6.24 6.30 8.54
N VAL A 69 -6.82 6.27 7.35
CA VAL A 69 -7.14 5.05 6.62
C VAL A 69 -6.08 4.78 5.55
N ARG A 70 -5.51 3.58 5.57
CA ARG A 70 -4.51 3.16 4.57
C ARG A 70 -5.22 2.41 3.45
N CYS A 71 -4.99 2.81 2.20
CA CYS A 71 -5.34 1.98 1.05
C CYS A 71 -4.21 0.97 0.81
N ALA A 72 -4.50 -0.34 0.84
CA ALA A 72 -3.49 -1.39 0.75
C ALA A 72 -3.95 -2.56 -0.14
N THR A 73 -2.99 -3.21 -0.78
CA THR A 73 -3.19 -4.44 -1.55
C THR A 73 -2.68 -5.67 -0.78
N ARG A 74 -3.19 -6.85 -1.13
CA ARG A 74 -2.78 -8.12 -0.52
C ARG A 74 -1.34 -8.53 -0.84
N ASP A 75 -0.80 -8.07 -1.98
CA ASP A 75 0.58 -8.32 -2.38
C ASP A 75 1.54 -7.20 -1.95
N HIS A 76 1.05 -6.24 -1.17
CA HIS A 76 1.82 -5.14 -0.57
C HIS A 76 2.52 -4.20 -1.56
N LEU A 77 2.18 -4.29 -2.85
CA LEU A 77 2.67 -3.40 -3.89
C LEU A 77 1.64 -2.31 -4.22
N PRO A 78 2.08 -1.09 -4.55
CA PRO A 78 1.22 -0.04 -5.08
C PRO A 78 0.40 -0.47 -6.31
N MET A 79 -0.59 0.35 -6.64
CA MET A 79 -1.27 0.31 -7.94
C MET A 79 -0.94 1.59 -8.69
N VAL A 80 -0.22 1.47 -9.81
CA VAL A 80 0.18 2.61 -10.64
C VAL A 80 0.02 2.30 -12.14
N GLY A 81 -0.60 3.22 -12.88
CA GLY A 81 -0.78 3.11 -14.33
C GLY A 81 -2.20 3.44 -14.78
N ASN A 82 -2.61 2.90 -15.94
CA ASN A 82 -3.95 3.11 -16.46
C ASN A 82 -5.02 2.51 -15.54
N VAL A 83 -6.17 3.17 -15.43
CA VAL A 83 -7.35 2.57 -14.78
C VAL A 83 -7.96 1.54 -15.73
N PRO A 84 -8.01 0.25 -15.34
CA PRO A 84 -8.48 -0.82 -16.20
C PRO A 84 -10.01 -0.86 -16.24
N ASP A 85 -10.55 -1.23 -17.40
CA ASP A 85 -11.98 -1.54 -17.52
C ASP A 85 -12.20 -2.99 -17.10
N TYR A 86 -12.87 -3.20 -15.96
CA TYR A 86 -13.09 -4.52 -15.40
C TYR A 86 -13.90 -5.43 -16.32
N HIS A 87 -15.06 -4.97 -16.81
CA HIS A 87 -15.95 -5.80 -17.63
C HIS A 87 -15.31 -6.11 -18.98
N ALA A 88 -14.71 -5.11 -19.62
CA ALA A 88 -14.00 -5.32 -20.87
C ALA A 88 -12.81 -6.26 -20.68
N THR A 89 -12.06 -6.15 -19.57
CA THR A 89 -10.97 -7.09 -19.26
C THR A 89 -11.46 -8.53 -19.20
N LEU A 90 -12.58 -8.80 -18.52
CA LEU A 90 -13.10 -10.17 -18.41
C LEU A 90 -13.55 -10.74 -19.77
N THR A 91 -14.19 -9.92 -20.60
CA THR A 91 -14.62 -10.35 -21.94
C THR A 91 -13.44 -10.54 -22.87
N HIS A 92 -12.51 -9.58 -22.89
CA HIS A 92 -11.38 -9.54 -23.81
C HIS A 92 -10.33 -10.61 -23.52
N TYR A 93 -10.22 -11.02 -22.26
CA TYR A 93 -9.28 -12.05 -21.80
C TYR A 93 -9.98 -13.33 -21.33
N ALA A 94 -11.19 -13.62 -21.84
CA ALA A 94 -11.95 -14.81 -21.48
C ALA A 94 -11.20 -16.11 -21.82
N ASP A 95 -10.44 -16.12 -22.91
CA ASP A 95 -9.65 -17.23 -23.44
C ASP A 95 -8.13 -17.02 -23.28
N LEU A 96 -7.71 -16.04 -22.46
CA LEU A 96 -6.30 -15.66 -22.31
C LEU A 96 -5.39 -16.81 -21.87
N ALA A 97 -5.92 -17.81 -21.17
CA ALA A 97 -5.15 -18.99 -20.75
C ALA A 97 -4.61 -19.78 -21.95
N ASP A 98 -5.38 -19.85 -23.03
CA ASP A 98 -5.10 -20.62 -24.23
C ASP A 98 -4.46 -19.77 -25.33
N ASN A 99 -4.74 -18.45 -25.35
CA ASN A 99 -4.35 -17.53 -26.43
C ASN A 99 -3.39 -16.40 -25.97
N LYS A 100 -2.34 -16.75 -25.21
CA LYS A 100 -1.43 -15.77 -24.59
C LYS A 100 -0.65 -14.90 -25.58
N THR A 101 -0.21 -15.47 -26.70
CA THR A 101 0.69 -14.80 -27.66
C THR A 101 -0.06 -13.87 -28.61
N SER A 102 -1.36 -14.07 -28.80
CA SER A 102 -2.23 -13.27 -29.66
C SER A 102 -3.12 -12.30 -28.88
N ALA A 103 -2.98 -12.23 -27.56
CA ALA A 103 -3.77 -11.36 -26.72
C ALA A 103 -3.57 -9.88 -27.09
N ALA A 104 -4.68 -9.16 -27.30
CA ALA A 104 -4.63 -7.73 -27.56
C ALA A 104 -4.31 -6.92 -26.28
N PRO A 105 -3.98 -5.62 -26.41
CA PRO A 105 -3.66 -4.75 -25.29
C PRO A 105 -4.76 -4.71 -24.23
N ALA A 106 -4.35 -4.48 -22.97
CA ALA A 106 -5.28 -4.47 -21.84
C ALA A 106 -6.37 -3.39 -22.00
N PRO A 107 -7.66 -3.74 -21.83
CA PRO A 107 -8.74 -2.77 -21.85
C PRO A 107 -8.62 -1.76 -20.70
N VAL A 108 -8.62 -0.48 -21.04
CA VAL A 108 -8.44 0.64 -20.10
C VAL A 108 -9.35 1.81 -20.48
N TYR A 109 -9.64 2.68 -19.51
CA TYR A 109 -10.33 3.94 -19.78
C TYR A 109 -9.37 4.95 -20.43
N PRO A 110 -9.69 5.52 -21.60
CA PRO A 110 -8.81 6.48 -22.28
C PRO A 110 -8.53 7.72 -21.42
N GLY A 111 -7.25 8.10 -21.31
CA GLY A 111 -6.84 9.29 -20.55
C GLY A 111 -6.98 9.20 -19.03
N LEU A 112 -7.37 8.04 -18.49
CA LEU A 112 -7.57 7.85 -17.05
C LEU A 112 -6.46 7.01 -16.42
N PHE A 113 -5.86 7.57 -15.37
CA PHE A 113 -4.69 7.04 -14.67
C PHE A 113 -4.92 7.00 -13.16
N MET A 114 -4.19 6.13 -12.46
CA MET A 114 -4.22 6.07 -11.00
C MET A 114 -2.82 5.84 -10.41
N LEU A 115 -2.63 6.38 -9.22
CA LEU A 115 -1.53 6.08 -8.31
C LEU A 115 -2.14 5.93 -6.91
N GLY A 116 -2.04 4.73 -6.34
CA GLY A 116 -2.66 4.47 -5.05
C GLY A 116 -2.22 3.15 -4.42
N ALA A 117 -2.98 2.75 -3.40
CA ALA A 117 -2.72 1.56 -2.61
C ALA A 117 -1.30 1.47 -2.01
N LEU A 118 -0.79 2.62 -1.56
CA LEU A 118 0.57 2.79 -1.02
C LEU A 118 0.80 2.15 0.37
N GLY A 119 -0.27 1.66 1.00
CA GLY A 119 -0.24 1.03 2.31
C GLY A 119 0.37 1.92 3.39
N SER A 120 1.23 1.34 4.24
CA SER A 120 2.00 2.06 5.27
C SER A 120 3.41 2.46 4.81
N ARG A 121 3.71 2.34 3.51
CA ARG A 121 5.06 2.57 2.95
C ARG A 121 5.10 3.66 1.87
N GLY A 122 4.07 4.50 1.82
CA GLY A 122 3.95 5.56 0.81
C GLY A 122 5.12 6.53 0.77
N LEU A 123 5.73 6.86 1.92
CA LEU A 123 6.93 7.72 1.95
C LEU A 123 8.10 7.13 1.15
N CYS A 124 8.20 5.80 1.08
CA CYS A 124 9.26 5.11 0.33
C CYS A 124 8.86 4.89 -1.13
N SER A 125 7.63 4.46 -1.40
CA SER A 125 7.22 4.06 -2.75
C SER A 125 6.69 5.20 -3.62
N ALA A 126 6.12 6.26 -3.03
CA ALA A 126 5.46 7.32 -3.78
C ALA A 126 6.39 8.05 -4.77
N PRO A 127 7.66 8.39 -4.44
CA PRO A 127 8.53 9.09 -5.38
C PRO A 127 8.75 8.30 -6.68
N LEU A 128 9.13 7.02 -6.58
CA LEU A 128 9.34 6.19 -7.77
C LEU A 128 8.02 5.90 -8.50
N CYS A 129 6.91 5.72 -7.79
CA CYS A 129 5.59 5.56 -8.42
C CYS A 129 5.16 6.82 -9.21
N ALA A 130 5.50 8.01 -8.71
CA ALA A 130 5.21 9.27 -9.40
C ALA A 130 6.00 9.35 -10.72
N GLU A 131 7.30 9.03 -10.69
CA GLU A 131 8.13 8.97 -11.90
C GLU A 131 7.61 7.95 -12.93
N ILE A 132 7.24 6.74 -12.48
CA ILE A 132 6.66 5.73 -13.37
C ILE A 132 5.39 6.26 -14.05
N LEU A 133 4.49 6.87 -13.27
CA LEU A 133 3.22 7.34 -13.80
C LEU A 133 3.41 8.52 -14.75
N ALA A 134 4.26 9.49 -14.38
CA ALA A 134 4.56 10.65 -15.21
C ALA A 134 5.21 10.22 -16.54
N ALA A 135 6.22 9.34 -16.50
CA ALA A 135 6.85 8.81 -17.70
C ALA A 135 5.84 8.06 -18.59
N GLN A 136 4.97 7.23 -18.00
CA GLN A 136 3.91 6.55 -18.74
C GLN A 136 2.92 7.53 -19.39
N MET A 137 2.49 8.57 -18.67
CA MET A 137 1.56 9.58 -19.18
C MET A 137 2.16 10.45 -20.29
N SER A 138 3.46 10.71 -20.22
CA SER A 138 4.21 11.51 -21.20
C SER A 138 4.79 10.69 -22.36
N ASN A 139 4.57 9.38 -22.38
CA ASN A 139 5.15 8.45 -23.37
C ASN A 139 6.70 8.50 -23.38
N GLU A 140 7.30 8.55 -22.20
CA GLU A 140 8.73 8.56 -21.94
C GLU A 140 9.23 7.18 -21.45
N PRO A 141 10.54 6.92 -21.45
CA PRO A 141 11.09 5.69 -20.89
C PRO A 141 10.76 5.52 -19.39
N ILE A 142 10.15 4.39 -19.04
CA ILE A 142 9.76 4.08 -17.65
C ILE A 142 10.96 3.42 -16.92
N PRO A 143 11.33 3.86 -15.70
CA PRO A 143 12.59 3.47 -15.05
C PRO A 143 12.52 2.12 -14.30
N LEU A 144 11.88 1.09 -14.87
CA LEU A 144 11.76 -0.24 -14.26
C LEU A 144 11.67 -1.35 -15.31
N ASP A 145 11.98 -2.58 -14.91
CA ASP A 145 11.78 -3.76 -15.74
C ASP A 145 10.29 -4.15 -15.89
N ALA A 146 9.98 -4.88 -16.97
CA ALA A 146 8.62 -5.27 -17.31
C ALA A 146 7.95 -6.15 -16.23
N GLY A 147 8.71 -7.01 -15.54
CA GLY A 147 8.18 -7.86 -14.48
C GLY A 147 7.71 -7.05 -13.27
N THR A 148 8.53 -6.08 -12.85
CA THR A 148 8.18 -5.16 -11.78
C THR A 148 7.01 -4.26 -12.17
N LEU A 149 6.99 -3.71 -13.39
CA LEU A 149 5.86 -2.91 -13.88
C LEU A 149 4.54 -3.72 -13.93
N ALA A 150 4.58 -4.97 -14.38
CA ALA A 150 3.42 -5.85 -14.34
C ALA A 150 2.94 -6.13 -12.90
N ALA A 151 3.86 -6.14 -11.92
CA ALA A 151 3.53 -6.31 -10.51
C ALA A 151 2.93 -5.04 -9.86
N LEU A 152 3.11 -3.87 -10.46
CA LEU A 152 2.52 -2.61 -10.03
C LEU A 152 1.21 -2.26 -10.76
N ASN A 153 0.96 -2.86 -11.94
CA ASN A 153 -0.20 -2.55 -12.77
C ASN A 153 -1.53 -2.77 -11.99
N PRO A 154 -2.55 -1.89 -12.13
CA PRO A 154 -3.80 -2.02 -11.40
C PRO A 154 -4.63 -3.27 -11.77
N ASN A 155 -4.52 -3.80 -12.99
CA ASN A 155 -5.28 -4.99 -13.41
C ASN A 155 -4.64 -6.33 -13.01
N ARG A 156 -3.46 -6.30 -12.38
CA ARG A 156 -2.59 -7.48 -12.19
C ARG A 156 -3.28 -8.65 -11.50
N LEU A 157 -4.19 -8.40 -10.55
CA LEU A 157 -4.85 -9.45 -9.79
C LEU A 157 -5.85 -10.23 -10.67
N TRP A 158 -6.51 -9.54 -11.59
CA TRP A 158 -7.44 -10.14 -12.53
C TRP A 158 -6.65 -10.91 -13.61
N VAL A 159 -5.69 -10.25 -14.24
CA VAL A 159 -4.87 -10.85 -15.31
C VAL A 159 -4.12 -12.10 -14.82
N ARG A 160 -3.57 -12.10 -13.58
CA ARG A 160 -2.94 -13.29 -12.98
C ARG A 160 -3.89 -14.48 -12.83
N LYS A 161 -5.19 -14.25 -12.60
CA LYS A 161 -6.20 -15.33 -12.53
C LYS A 161 -6.56 -15.80 -13.95
N LEU A 162 -6.81 -14.87 -14.88
CA LEU A 162 -7.17 -15.16 -16.27
C LEU A 162 -6.08 -15.92 -17.01
N LEU A 163 -4.80 -15.56 -16.83
CA LEU A 163 -3.64 -16.30 -17.36
C LEU A 163 -3.58 -17.77 -16.90
N LYS A 164 -4.28 -18.12 -15.81
CA LYS A 164 -4.38 -19.47 -15.23
C LYS A 164 -5.74 -20.13 -15.49
N GLY A 165 -6.59 -19.51 -16.33
CA GLY A 165 -7.96 -19.98 -16.60
C GLY A 165 -8.88 -19.93 -15.38
N LYS A 166 -8.56 -19.11 -14.37
CA LYS A 166 -9.33 -19.02 -13.13
C LYS A 166 -10.29 -17.84 -13.18
N ALA A 167 -11.51 -18.07 -12.69
CA ALA A 167 -12.52 -17.02 -12.56
C ALA A 167 -12.06 -15.88 -11.63
N VAL A 168 -12.30 -14.64 -12.07
CA VAL A 168 -12.09 -13.43 -11.27
C VAL A 168 -13.30 -13.21 -10.37
N LYS A 169 -13.26 -13.84 -9.19
CA LYS A 169 -14.09 -13.43 -8.03
C LYS A 169 -13.56 -12.15 -7.42
#